data_AF-A0A8T9SR08-F1
#
_entry.id   AF-A0A8T9SR08-F1
#
_cell.length_a   1.000
_cell.length_b   1.000
_cell.length_c   1.000
_cell.angle_alpha   90.00
_cell.angle_beta   90.00
_cell.angle_gamma   90.00
#
_symmetry.space_group_name_H-M   'P 1'
#
loop_
_entity.id
_entity.type
_entity.pdbx_description
1 polymer ?
#
loop_
_entity_poly.entity_id
_entity_poly.type
_entity_poly.pdbx_seq_one_letter_code
_entity_poly.pdbx_strand_id
1 'polypeptide(L)'
;MRQTIAILLLMSLSVHCAGRLGIVAKWWLNRDYVAQVLCINRDKPQLQCNGKCHLAKQLRAADAAEQKQQPLREKQAFQEITLFCTAVLPVQLTPPALFGVALRYAALRVQPYGWDHPSPDYPPAEGLMTPRFS
;
A
#
# COMPACT_ATOMS: atom_id res chain seq x y z
N MET A 1 12.83 36.05 -7.96
CA MET A 1 13.06 35.72 -6.54
C MET A 1 12.08 34.68 -6.00
N ARG A 2 10.76 34.93 -5.92
CA ARG A 2 9.81 33.91 -5.37
C ARG A 2 9.68 32.65 -6.23
N GLN A 3 9.63 32.79 -7.56
CA GLN A 3 9.50 31.66 -8.48
C GLN A 3 10.78 30.80 -8.57
N THR A 4 11.96 31.42 -8.50
CA THR A 4 13.23 30.70 -8.53
C THR A 4 13.41 29.82 -7.29
N ILE A 5 12.99 30.30 -6.12
CA ILE A 5 13.00 29.51 -4.88
C ILE A 5 12.04 28.32 -5.00
N ALA A 6 10.83 28.52 -5.54
CA ALA A 6 9.87 27.44 -5.74
C ALA A 6 10.41 26.36 -6.70
N ILE A 7 11.02 26.76 -7.82
CA ILE A 7 11.64 25.83 -8.78
C ILE A 7 12.79 25.05 -8.13
N LEU A 8 13.65 25.72 -7.35
CA LEU A 8 14.75 25.06 -6.64
C LEU A 8 14.25 23.99 -5.64
N LEU A 9 13.17 24.28 -4.89
CA LEU A 9 12.55 23.34 -3.96
C LEU A 9 11.87 22.17 -4.69
N LEU A 10 11.27 22.41 -5.85
CA LEU A 10 10.64 21.35 -6.63
C LEU A 10 11.69 20.38 -7.20
N MET A 11 12.82 20.93 -7.68
CA MET A 11 13.91 20.14 -8.25
C MET A 11 14.60 19.27 -7.19
N SER A 12 14.84 19.80 -5.99
CA SER A 12 15.46 19.03 -4.91
C SER A 12 14.59 17.85 -4.46
N LEU A 13 13.27 18.05 -4.34
CA LEU A 13 12.34 16.98 -4.01
C LEU A 13 12.27 15.92 -5.12
N SER A 14 12.27 16.37 -6.38
CA SER A 14 12.25 15.48 -7.55
C SER A 14 13.48 14.57 -7.57
N VAL A 15 14.67 15.10 -7.24
CA VAL A 15 15.92 14.33 -7.14
C VAL A 15 15.84 13.28 -6.03
N HIS A 16 15.18 13.58 -4.91
CA HIS A 16 14.98 12.63 -3.82
C HIS A 16 14.08 11.45 -4.24
N CYS A 17 13.08 11.68 -5.09
CA CYS A 17 12.18 10.63 -5.59
C CYS A 17 12.74 9.87 -6.81
N ALA A 18 13.70 10.46 -7.54
CA ALA A 18 14.18 9.92 -8.82
C ALA A 18 15.08 8.67 -8.70
N GLY A 19 15.58 8.33 -7.51
CA GLY A 19 16.53 7.22 -7.32
C GLY A 19 16.00 5.88 -7.85
N ARG A 20 14.77 5.50 -7.47
CA ARG A 20 14.12 4.25 -7.92
C ARG A 20 13.86 4.26 -9.44
N LEU A 21 13.45 5.41 -9.98
CA LEU A 21 13.20 5.59 -11.41
C LEU A 21 14.50 5.46 -12.22
N GLY A 22 15.62 5.94 -11.70
CA GLY A 22 16.94 5.83 -12.32
C GLY A 22 17.41 4.37 -12.47
N ILE A 23 17.09 3.50 -11.51
CA ILE A 23 17.44 2.06 -11.58
C ILE A 23 16.66 1.39 -12.71
N VAL A 24 15.36 1.66 -12.81
CA VAL A 24 14.51 1.11 -13.88
C VAL A 24 14.91 1.67 -15.25
N ALA A 25 15.18 2.97 -15.35
CA ALA A 25 15.59 3.62 -16.59
C ALA A 25 16.91 3.05 -17.12
N LYS A 26 17.92 2.86 -16.26
CA LYS A 26 19.20 2.26 -16.64
C LYS A 26 19.04 0.82 -17.16
N TRP A 27 18.17 0.04 -16.52
CA TRP A 27 17.85 -1.31 -17.00
C TRP A 27 17.18 -1.29 -18.37
N TRP A 28 16.26 -0.35 -18.59
CA TRP A 28 15.51 -0.26 -19.84
C TRP A 28 16.41 0.16 -21.02
N LEU A 29 17.27 1.16 -20.81
CA LEU A 29 18.21 1.63 -21.83
C LEU A 29 19.22 0.56 -22.26
N ASN A 30 19.65 -0.30 -21.34
CA ASN A 30 20.66 -1.33 -21.59
C ASN A 30 20.10 -2.76 -21.50
N ARG A 31 18.82 -2.95 -21.83
CA ARG A 31 18.11 -4.21 -21.59
C ARG A 31 18.79 -5.41 -22.25
N ASP A 32 19.29 -5.26 -23.47
CA ASP A 32 19.95 -6.34 -24.21
C ASP A 32 21.26 -6.77 -23.57
N TYR A 33 22.11 -5.80 -23.18
CA TYR A 33 23.33 -6.06 -22.45
C TYR A 33 23.07 -6.76 -21.12
N VAL A 34 22.05 -6.31 -20.38
CA VAL A 34 21.67 -6.94 -19.11
C VAL A 34 21.17 -8.36 -19.33
N ALA A 35 20.40 -8.62 -20.39
CA ALA A 35 19.89 -9.94 -20.71
C ALA A 35 21.00 -10.93 -21.09
N GLN A 36 22.03 -10.49 -21.80
CA GLN A 36 23.10 -11.37 -22.31
C GLN A 36 24.22 -11.60 -21.28
N VAL A 37 24.63 -10.54 -20.55
CA VAL A 37 25.84 -10.57 -19.72
C VAL A 37 25.52 -10.79 -18.23
N LEU A 38 24.50 -10.11 -17.72
CA LEU A 38 24.21 -10.02 -16.28
C LEU A 38 23.07 -10.96 -15.82
N CYS A 39 22.25 -11.46 -16.75
CA CYS A 39 21.14 -12.34 -16.44
C CYS A 39 21.62 -13.74 -16.05
N ILE A 40 21.24 -14.20 -14.85
CA ILE A 40 21.54 -15.57 -14.39
C ILE A 40 20.74 -16.65 -15.13
N ASN A 41 19.62 -16.27 -15.76
CA ASN A 41 18.72 -17.19 -16.47
C ASN A 41 18.91 -17.14 -17.99
N ARG A 42 20.07 -16.66 -18.47
CA ARG A 42 20.38 -16.54 -19.91
C ARG A 42 20.31 -17.89 -20.66
N ASP A 43 20.62 -18.98 -19.96
CA ASP A 43 20.61 -20.34 -20.53
C ASP A 43 19.19 -20.96 -20.59
N LYS A 44 18.17 -20.24 -20.10
CA LYS A 44 16.77 -20.70 -20.04
C LYS A 44 15.84 -19.71 -20.76
N PRO A 45 15.89 -19.65 -22.10
CA PRO A 45 15.08 -18.72 -22.88
C PRO A 45 13.58 -18.92 -22.68
N GLN A 46 13.13 -20.13 -22.32
CA GLN A 46 11.73 -20.42 -22.01
C GLN A 46 11.14 -19.59 -20.85
N LEU A 47 11.99 -19.03 -19.97
CA LEU A 47 11.53 -18.20 -18.84
C LEU A 47 11.27 -16.74 -19.21
N GLN A 48 11.65 -16.30 -20.42
CA GLN A 48 11.48 -14.92 -20.90
C GLN A 48 11.95 -13.85 -19.87
N CYS A 49 13.02 -14.15 -19.12
CA CYS A 49 13.50 -13.32 -18.03
C CYS A 49 13.98 -11.95 -18.51
N ASN A 50 14.73 -11.89 -19.62
CA ASN A 50 15.20 -10.64 -20.23
C ASN A 50 15.91 -9.69 -19.23
N GLY A 51 16.68 -10.23 -18.30
CA GLY A 51 17.40 -9.44 -17.29
C GLY A 51 16.54 -8.92 -16.11
N LYS A 52 15.25 -9.29 -16.01
CA LYS A 52 14.37 -8.90 -14.89
C LYS A 52 14.90 -9.36 -13.53
N CYS A 53 15.62 -10.48 -13.47
CA CYS A 53 16.24 -10.98 -12.25
C CYS A 53 17.28 -9.99 -11.67
N HIS A 54 18.05 -9.34 -12.55
CA HIS A 54 19.05 -8.36 -12.17
C HIS A 54 18.38 -7.06 -11.67
N LEU A 55 17.33 -6.60 -12.37
CA LEU A 55 16.53 -5.46 -11.94
C LEU A 55 15.92 -5.69 -10.55
N ALA A 56 15.31 -6.86 -10.32
CA ALA A 56 14.72 -7.22 -9.04
C ALA A 56 15.77 -7.21 -7.91
N LYS A 57 16.99 -7.69 -8.19
CA LYS A 57 18.09 -7.67 -7.22
C LYS A 57 18.49 -6.22 -6.85
N GLN A 58 18.58 -5.33 -7.84
CA GLN A 58 18.92 -3.92 -7.60
C GLN A 58 17.83 -3.18 -6.82
N LEU A 59 16.55 -3.42 -7.13
CA LEU A 59 15.44 -2.84 -6.37
C LEU A 59 15.44 -3.30 -4.91
N ARG A 60 15.58 -4.61 -4.66
CA ARG A 60 15.65 -5.14 -3.29
C ARG A 60 16.83 -4.61 -2.50
N ALA A 61 17.97 -4.40 -3.15
CA ALA A 61 19.14 -3.80 -2.52
C ALA A 61 18.88 -2.33 -2.15
N ALA A 62 18.17 -1.58 -2.99
CA ALA A 62 17.74 -0.22 -2.69
C ALA A 62 16.74 -0.18 -1.52
N ASP A 63 15.74 -1.08 -1.51
CA ASP A 63 14.78 -1.20 -0.41
C ASP A 63 15.47 -1.52 0.93
N ALA A 64 16.42 -2.46 0.92
CA ALA A 64 17.18 -2.83 2.11
C ALA A 64 18.10 -1.71 2.61
N ALA A 65 18.63 -0.88 1.72
CA ALA A 65 19.41 0.31 2.08
C ALA A 65 18.53 1.37 2.76
N GLU A 66 17.33 1.63 2.23
CA GLU A 66 16.36 2.53 2.87
C GLU A 66 15.88 2.00 4.23
N GLN A 67 15.69 0.68 4.37
CA GLN A 67 15.32 0.06 5.64
C GLN A 67 16.42 0.17 6.71
N LYS A 68 17.69 0.00 6.33
CA LYS A 68 18.83 0.16 7.27
C LYS A 68 19.03 1.61 7.73
N GLN A 69 18.60 2.59 6.93
CA GLN A 69 18.64 4.01 7.30
C GLN A 69 17.48 4.42 8.23
N GLN A 70 16.53 3.53 8.52
CA GLN A 70 15.48 3.73 9.51
C GLN A 70 15.80 2.97 10.81
N PRO A 71 16.58 3.54 11.75
CA PRO A 71 16.85 2.90 13.04
C PRO A 71 15.65 2.86 14.01
N LEU A 72 14.40 2.96 13.54
CA LEU A 72 13.23 3.11 14.40
C LEU A 72 11.93 2.48 13.87
N ARG A 73 11.99 1.33 13.21
CA ARG A 73 10.76 0.63 12.73
C ARG A 73 10.39 -0.63 13.51
N GLU A 74 10.96 -0.80 14.72
CA GLU A 74 10.61 -1.92 15.61
C GLU A 74 9.59 -1.53 16.70
N LYS A 75 9.28 -0.24 16.88
CA LYS A 75 8.22 0.24 17.80
C LYS A 75 7.48 1.50 17.30
N GLN A 76 7.04 1.51 16.06
CA GLN A 76 6.01 2.47 15.62
C GLN A 76 4.74 1.68 15.30
N ALA A 77 4.10 1.19 16.36
CA ALA A 77 2.65 1.07 16.37
C ALA A 77 2.12 2.45 16.00
N PHE A 78 1.46 2.53 14.84
CA PHE A 78 0.53 3.59 14.46
C PHE A 78 0.74 4.91 15.20
N GLN A 79 1.74 5.70 14.81
CA GLN A 79 1.79 7.09 15.23
C GLN A 79 0.72 7.80 14.39
N GLU A 80 -0.51 7.69 14.85
CA GLU A 80 -1.66 8.42 14.38
C GLU A 80 -1.24 9.90 14.38
N ILE A 81 -1.06 10.47 13.19
CA ILE A 81 -0.89 11.90 13.05
C ILE A 81 -2.26 12.49 13.37
N THR A 82 -2.53 12.70 14.66
CA THR A 82 -3.70 13.43 15.13
C THR A 82 -3.48 14.89 14.77
N LEU A 83 -3.78 15.22 13.51
CA LEU A 83 -3.97 16.57 13.04
C LEU A 83 -5.11 17.17 13.86
N PHE A 84 -4.73 17.90 14.90
CA PHE A 84 -5.51 18.87 15.67
C PHE A 84 -6.99 18.94 15.26
N CYS A 85 -7.81 18.02 15.76
CA CYS A 85 -9.26 18.12 15.61
C CYS A 85 -9.72 19.06 16.72
N THR A 86 -9.88 20.34 16.39
CA THR A 86 -10.53 21.30 17.29
C THR A 86 -11.89 20.74 17.65
N ALA A 87 -12.18 20.66 18.96
CA ALA A 87 -13.45 20.16 19.47
C ALA A 87 -14.61 20.81 18.71
N VAL A 88 -15.21 20.06 17.78
CA VAL A 88 -16.45 20.44 17.15
C VAL A 88 -17.46 20.45 18.29
N LEU A 89 -18.00 21.64 18.60
CA LEU A 89 -19.10 21.76 19.55
C LEU A 89 -20.13 20.67 19.22
N PRO A 90 -20.75 20.03 20.22
CA PRO A 90 -21.81 19.07 19.95
C PRO A 90 -22.89 19.81 19.16
N VAL A 91 -23.09 19.38 17.91
CA VAL A 91 -24.21 19.84 17.10
C VAL A 91 -25.46 19.37 17.83
N GLN A 92 -26.13 20.30 18.50
CA GLN A 92 -27.45 20.04 19.07
C GLN A 92 -28.44 20.03 17.92
N LEU A 93 -28.65 18.86 17.31
CA LEU A 93 -29.79 18.64 16.43
C LEU A 93 -31.05 18.66 17.29
N THR A 94 -31.72 19.80 17.38
CA THR A 94 -33.12 19.84 17.78
C THR A 94 -33.95 19.35 16.59
N PRO A 95 -34.58 18.16 16.66
CA PRO A 95 -35.45 17.71 15.59
C PRO A 95 -36.68 18.63 15.56
N PRO A 96 -37.09 19.14 14.39
CA PRO A 96 -38.38 19.80 14.28
C PRO A 96 -39.47 18.77 14.65
N ALA A 97 -40.40 19.16 15.51
CA ALA A 97 -41.40 18.30 16.15
C ALA A 97 -42.43 17.65 15.20
N LEU A 98 -42.14 17.54 13.90
CA LEU A 98 -43.07 17.06 12.86
C LEU A 98 -42.58 15.86 12.06
N PHE A 99 -41.50 15.17 12.48
CA PHE A 99 -41.15 13.87 11.89
C PHE A 99 -41.72 12.72 12.71
N GLY A 100 -43.04 12.57 12.63
CA GLY A 100 -43.73 11.33 13.01
C GLY A 100 -43.47 10.25 11.95
N VAL A 101 -42.28 9.67 11.93
CA VAL A 101 -42.05 8.39 11.25
C VAL A 101 -41.23 7.51 12.16
N ALA A 102 -41.90 6.52 12.75
CA ALA A 102 -41.27 5.40 13.44
C ALA A 102 -40.40 4.63 12.43
N LEU A 103 -39.13 5.02 12.30
CA LEU A 103 -38.16 4.33 11.48
C LEU A 103 -37.81 3.01 12.19
N ARG A 104 -38.46 1.93 11.76
CA ARG A 104 -38.14 0.57 12.18
C ARG A 104 -36.81 0.17 11.50
N TYR A 105 -35.68 0.47 12.14
CA TYR A 105 -34.35 0.04 11.68
C TYR A 105 -34.17 -1.50 11.69
N ALA A 106 -35.16 -2.25 12.15
CA ALA A 106 -35.13 -3.71 12.25
C ALA A 106 -35.43 -4.47 10.93
N ALA A 107 -35.56 -3.78 9.79
CA ALA A 107 -35.99 -4.41 8.53
C ALA A 107 -34.95 -4.43 7.40
N LEU A 108 -33.69 -4.04 7.64
CA LEU A 108 -32.61 -4.34 6.72
C LEU A 108 -31.97 -5.66 7.12
N ARG A 109 -32.51 -6.76 6.58
CA ARG A 109 -31.79 -8.04 6.46
C ARG A 109 -30.59 -7.80 5.53
N VAL A 110 -29.48 -7.29 6.07
CA VAL A 110 -28.20 -7.36 5.37
C VAL A 110 -27.86 -8.85 5.28
N GLN A 111 -27.84 -9.38 4.07
CA GLN A 111 -27.41 -10.73 3.79
C GLN A 111 -25.96 -10.85 4.28
N PRO A 112 -25.63 -11.78 5.20
CA PRO A 112 -24.24 -11.99 5.59
C PRO A 112 -23.50 -12.34 4.30
N TYR A 113 -22.45 -11.58 4.01
CA TYR A 113 -21.55 -11.88 2.90
C TYR A 113 -20.94 -13.26 3.18
N GLY A 114 -21.43 -14.29 2.49
CA GLY A 114 -20.94 -15.65 2.59
C GLY A 114 -19.58 -15.73 1.91
N TRP A 115 -18.53 -15.95 2.70
CA TRP A 115 -17.20 -16.33 2.24
C TRP A 115 -17.13 -17.83 1.86
N ASP A 116 -18.23 -18.40 1.36
CA ASP A 116 -18.36 -19.83 1.09
C ASP A 116 -18.35 -20.14 -0.40
N HIS A 117 -17.34 -19.64 -1.12
CA HIS A 117 -16.95 -20.23 -2.39
C HIS A 117 -15.55 -20.84 -2.23
N PRO A 118 -15.40 -22.17 -2.30
CA PRO A 118 -14.09 -22.80 -2.34
C PRO A 118 -13.37 -22.38 -3.63
N SER A 119 -12.36 -21.53 -3.52
CA SER A 119 -11.34 -21.38 -4.56
C SER A 119 -10.28 -22.47 -4.35
N PRO A 120 -9.70 -23.07 -5.41
CA PRO A 120 -8.74 -24.19 -5.28
C PRO A 120 -7.53 -23.89 -4.39
N ASP A 121 -7.21 -22.61 -4.18
CA ASP A 121 -6.01 -22.14 -3.50
C ASP A 121 -6.17 -21.92 -1.99
N TYR A 122 -7.36 -22.15 -1.40
CA TYR A 122 -7.55 -21.97 0.04
C TYR A 122 -8.54 -22.97 0.67
N PRO A 123 -8.08 -23.90 1.52
CA PRO A 123 -8.98 -24.72 2.34
C PRO A 123 -9.54 -23.89 3.51
N PRO A 124 -10.83 -24.07 3.86
CA PRO A 124 -11.45 -23.36 4.97
C PRO A 124 -10.79 -23.71 6.32
N ALA A 125 -10.67 -22.71 7.20
CA ALA A 125 -10.08 -22.86 8.52
C ALA A 125 -11.06 -23.61 9.43
N GLU A 126 -10.79 -24.90 9.66
CA GLU A 126 -11.57 -25.72 10.60
C GLU A 126 -11.24 -25.29 12.04
N GLY A 127 -12.24 -24.81 12.78
CA GLY A 127 -12.21 -24.88 14.25
C GLY A 127 -12.15 -23.58 15.05
N LEU A 128 -13.05 -22.61 14.84
CA LEU A 128 -13.33 -21.58 15.85
C LEU A 128 -14.77 -21.68 16.37
N MET A 129 -14.85 -22.42 17.49
CA MET A 129 -15.97 -22.57 18.40
C MET A 129 -16.71 -21.24 18.62
N THR A 130 -18.01 -21.22 18.30
CA THR A 130 -18.91 -20.12 18.66
C THR A 130 -19.16 -20.12 20.19
N PRO A 131 -19.01 -18.99 20.90
CA PRO A 131 -19.45 -18.91 22.29
C PRO A 131 -20.97 -18.81 22.35
N ARG A 132 -21.59 -19.81 22.99
CA ARG A 132 -23.02 -19.90 23.30
C ARG A 132 -23.28 -19.02 24.53
N PHE A 133 -23.89 -17.85 24.34
CA PHE A 133 -24.46 -17.08 25.45
C PHE A 133 -25.84 -17.66 25.77
N SER A 134 -25.94 -18.31 26.93
CA SER A 134 -27.18 -18.57 27.67
C SER A 134 -27.40 -17.45 28.68
#